data_AF-K0K804-F1
#
_entry.id   AF-K0K804-F1
#
_cell.length_a   1.000
_cell.length_b   1.000
_cell.length_c   1.000
_cell.angle_alpha   90.00
_cell.angle_beta   90.00
_cell.angle_gamma   90.00
#
_symmetry.space_group_name_H-M   'P 1'
#
loop_
_entity.id
_entity.type
_entity.pdbx_description
1 polymer ?
#
loop_
_entity_poly.entity_id
_entity_poly.type
_entity_poly.pdbx_seq_one_letter_code
_entity_poly.pdbx_strand_id
1 'polypeptide(L)'
;MGFVWMVLTALVVIGLVVWDPGFWAESLAGATCGLLAAMALLQLGLLLGALLWRVRVSLVVVGVGAEVRTWNTPQRRVVLRAVPVVMSVGLTSVRTPVRRRLWLTSLVSVLLTGLAVAACWVFLADGPFGLGLAVAASAVLLHGLVPRRGAGTTSPGWFLFRLPFLTGRVVEELEATPMVNQVSDALSAGELDRAEAIAGRLLDAHPTLLVAIGSQVAVLTMRTRYAEALHLVSKLVGRTDLEQRDMAFVMAEMASSTANAMEAGQLPVEVGMGAARRASDGAVQLGYPKYRCTGTLAQLALLERDTDLAIELAGQAKRTSESALGRADALATIARAQMAAGDNAAARRTLTEANELAGWMPRVAETSARLDIH
;
A
#
# COMPACT_ATOMS: atom_id res chain seq x y z
N MET A 1 -5.97 7.16 -12.03
CA MET A 1 -4.56 7.55 -12.30
C MET A 1 -4.27 7.75 -13.80
N GLY A 2 -4.99 7.10 -14.74
CA GLY A 2 -4.70 7.18 -16.19
C GLY A 2 -4.97 8.52 -16.89
N PHE A 3 -6.06 9.22 -16.54
CA PHE A 3 -6.50 10.42 -17.29
C PHE A 3 -5.51 11.60 -17.26
N VAL A 4 -4.88 11.87 -16.11
CA VAL A 4 -3.96 13.00 -15.94
C VAL A 4 -2.64 12.78 -16.69
N TRP A 5 -2.14 11.55 -16.72
CA TRP A 5 -0.96 11.20 -17.51
C TRP A 5 -1.24 11.32 -19.01
N MET A 6 -2.44 10.94 -19.46
CA MET A 6 -2.83 11.11 -20.86
C MET A 6 -2.85 12.58 -21.27
N VAL A 7 -3.38 13.48 -20.43
CA VAL A 7 -3.40 14.93 -20.71
C VAL A 7 -2.00 15.54 -20.69
N LEU A 8 -1.16 15.20 -19.72
CA LEU A 8 0.23 15.67 -19.67
C LEU A 8 1.04 15.16 -20.88
N THR A 9 0.87 13.90 -21.25
CA THR A 9 1.53 13.32 -22.43
C THR A 9 1.04 14.00 -23.70
N ALA A 10 -0.27 14.25 -23.84
CA ALA A 10 -0.85 14.95 -24.98
C ALA A 10 -0.34 16.39 -25.09
N LEU A 11 -0.23 17.13 -23.97
CA LEU A 11 0.29 18.50 -23.97
C LEU A 11 1.78 18.58 -24.32
N VAL A 12 2.59 17.61 -23.85
CA VAL A 12 4.02 17.51 -24.24
C VAL A 12 4.15 17.21 -25.72
N VAL A 13 3.36 16.26 -26.24
CA VAL A 13 3.36 15.91 -27.67
C VAL A 13 2.91 17.09 -28.52
N ILE A 14 1.82 17.78 -28.15
CA ILE A 14 1.34 18.98 -28.86
C ILE A 14 2.38 20.10 -28.82
N GLY A 15 2.99 20.36 -27.67
CA GLY A 15 4.03 21.39 -27.52
C GLY A 15 5.25 21.11 -28.40
N LEU A 16 5.69 19.85 -28.49
CA LEU A 16 6.84 19.45 -29.31
C LEU A 16 6.54 19.46 -30.81
N VAL A 17 5.32 19.04 -31.21
CA VAL A 17 4.89 19.05 -32.62
C VAL A 17 4.69 20.48 -33.15
N VAL A 18 4.23 21.41 -32.30
CA VAL A 18 4.04 22.82 -32.67
C VAL A 18 5.38 23.57 -32.79
N TRP A 19 6.41 23.16 -32.05
CA TRP A 19 7.69 23.88 -32.01
C TRP A 19 8.59 23.56 -33.21
N ASP A 20 8.66 22.30 -33.65
CA ASP A 20 9.42 21.92 -34.84
C ASP A 20 8.91 20.61 -35.51
N PRO A 21 8.06 20.71 -36.55
CA PRO A 21 7.44 19.56 -37.20
C PRO A 21 8.44 18.56 -37.83
N GLY A 22 9.65 19.01 -38.14
CA GLY A 22 10.68 18.20 -38.81
C GLY A 22 11.38 17.17 -37.91
N PHE A 23 11.39 17.40 -36.59
CA PHE A 23 12.17 16.61 -35.62
C PHE A 23 11.31 16.00 -34.50
N TRP A 24 10.03 15.73 -34.80
CA TRP A 24 9.05 15.24 -33.82
C TRP A 24 9.45 13.89 -33.20
N ALA A 25 10.09 12.99 -33.98
CA ALA A 25 10.48 11.67 -33.51
C ALA A 25 11.61 11.72 -32.46
N GLU A 26 12.62 12.57 -32.70
CA GLU A 26 13.72 12.79 -31.75
C GLU A 26 13.23 13.49 -30.47
N SER A 27 12.36 14.48 -30.63
CA SER A 27 11.71 15.17 -29.52
C SER A 27 10.85 14.23 -28.67
N LEU A 28 10.11 13.31 -29.30
CA LEU A 28 9.28 12.31 -28.62
C LEU A 28 10.14 11.27 -27.89
N ALA A 29 11.25 10.83 -28.50
CA ALA A 29 12.21 9.93 -27.86
C ALA A 29 12.83 10.61 -26.63
N GLY A 30 13.24 11.87 -26.77
CA GLY A 30 13.72 12.71 -25.68
C GLY A 30 12.71 12.83 -24.56
N ALA A 31 11.46 13.16 -24.89
CA ALA A 31 10.37 13.27 -23.92
C ALA A 31 10.11 11.96 -23.17
N THR A 32 10.14 10.82 -23.87
CA THR A 32 9.98 9.50 -23.25
C THR A 32 11.11 9.21 -22.26
N CYS A 33 12.36 9.49 -22.65
CA CYS A 33 13.51 9.36 -21.78
C CYS A 33 13.42 10.30 -20.56
N GLY A 34 13.04 11.57 -20.78
CA GLY A 34 12.89 12.57 -19.72
C GLY A 34 11.80 12.20 -18.71
N LEU A 35 10.67 11.70 -19.19
CA LEU A 35 9.57 11.19 -18.36
C LEU A 35 10.06 10.07 -17.43
N LEU A 36 10.66 9.03 -18.00
CA LEU A 36 11.13 7.86 -17.26
C LEU A 36 12.27 8.22 -16.29
N ALA A 37 13.24 9.01 -16.75
CA ALA A 37 14.38 9.45 -15.95
C ALA A 37 13.94 10.31 -14.77
N ALA A 38 13.04 11.27 -14.98
CA ALA A 38 12.54 12.12 -13.90
C ALA A 38 11.72 11.32 -12.86
N MET A 39 10.88 10.38 -13.31
CA MET A 39 10.14 9.48 -12.42
C MET A 39 11.10 8.60 -11.60
N ALA A 40 12.13 8.05 -12.23
CA ALA A 40 13.15 7.26 -11.56
C ALA A 40 13.94 8.09 -10.54
N LEU A 41 14.37 9.30 -10.92
CA LEU A 41 15.11 10.23 -10.06
C LEU A 41 14.31 10.64 -8.84
N LEU A 42 13.01 10.91 -8.97
CA LEU A 42 12.16 11.22 -7.82
C LEU A 42 12.19 10.07 -6.80
N GLN A 43 12.07 8.83 -7.27
CA GLN A 43 12.04 7.65 -6.41
C GLN A 43 13.42 7.33 -5.82
N LEU A 44 14.49 7.49 -6.60
CA LEU A 44 15.87 7.36 -6.12
C LEU A 44 16.19 8.42 -5.07
N GLY A 45 15.75 9.65 -5.28
CA GLY A 45 15.90 10.72 -4.30
C GLY A 45 15.09 10.48 -3.03
N LEU A 46 13.93 9.82 -3.11
CA LEU A 46 13.21 9.34 -1.92
C LEU A 46 13.99 8.25 -1.17
N LEU A 47 14.61 7.30 -1.87
CA LEU A 47 15.46 6.26 -1.26
C LEU A 47 16.69 6.87 -0.59
N LEU A 48 17.37 7.79 -1.28
CA LEU A 48 18.52 8.52 -0.75
C LEU A 48 18.12 9.36 0.46
N GLY A 49 17.03 10.10 0.37
CA GLY A 49 16.50 10.87 1.48
C GLY A 49 16.08 9.97 2.65
N ALA A 50 15.54 8.79 2.40
CA ALA A 50 15.17 7.85 3.46
C ALA A 50 16.40 7.31 4.17
N LEU A 51 17.47 7.00 3.43
CA LEU A 51 18.77 6.61 3.97
C LEU A 51 19.39 7.72 4.84
N LEU A 52 19.46 8.95 4.32
CA LEU A 52 20.05 10.10 5.01
C LEU A 52 19.30 10.45 6.29
N TRP A 53 17.96 10.43 6.25
CA TRP A 53 17.11 10.89 7.35
C TRP A 53 16.54 9.77 8.22
N ARG A 54 17.00 8.52 8.01
CA ARG A 54 16.61 7.31 8.76
C ARG A 54 15.09 7.07 8.74
N VAL A 55 14.49 7.25 7.56
CA VAL A 55 13.10 6.83 7.28
C VAL A 55 13.14 5.37 6.82
N ARG A 56 12.21 4.54 7.28
CA ARG A 56 12.13 3.14 6.87
C ARG A 56 11.53 3.06 5.48
N VAL A 57 12.14 2.23 4.63
CA VAL A 57 11.60 1.85 3.33
C VAL A 57 10.93 0.49 3.47
N SER A 58 9.60 0.47 3.48
CA SER A 58 8.81 -0.76 3.65
C SER A 58 8.60 -1.50 2.33
N LEU A 59 8.57 -0.77 1.21
CA LEU A 59 8.29 -1.33 -0.10
C LEU A 59 9.15 -0.67 -1.17
N VAL A 60 9.71 -1.46 -2.07
CA VAL A 60 10.30 -1.00 -3.34
C VAL A 60 9.75 -1.87 -4.45
N VAL A 61 9.03 -1.28 -5.40
CA VAL A 61 8.56 -1.97 -6.61
C VAL A 61 9.29 -1.38 -7.80
N VAL A 62 9.98 -2.24 -8.55
CA VAL A 62 10.66 -1.90 -9.80
C VAL A 62 9.93 -2.58 -10.94
N GLY A 63 9.18 -1.80 -11.69
CA GLY A 63 8.54 -2.17 -12.94
C GLY A 63 7.02 -2.25 -12.89
N VAL A 64 6.47 -2.74 -14.00
CA VAL A 64 5.04 -2.99 -14.24
C VAL A 64 4.87 -4.40 -14.80
N GLY A 65 3.69 -4.99 -14.62
CA GLY A 65 3.36 -6.33 -15.11
C GLY A 65 3.59 -7.44 -14.08
N ALA A 66 3.82 -8.65 -14.57
CA ALA A 66 4.01 -9.84 -13.74
C ALA A 66 5.25 -9.72 -12.83
N GLU A 67 5.16 -10.30 -11.65
CA GLU A 67 6.28 -10.39 -10.70
C GLU A 67 7.32 -11.39 -11.25
N VAL A 68 8.56 -10.93 -11.42
CA VAL A 68 9.69 -11.75 -11.85
C VAL A 68 10.43 -12.30 -10.64
N ARG A 69 10.67 -11.43 -9.66
CA ARG A 69 11.42 -11.78 -8.46
C ARG A 69 11.02 -10.89 -7.30
N THR A 70 10.93 -11.48 -6.11
CA THR A 70 10.72 -10.72 -4.89
C THR A 70 11.74 -11.12 -3.83
N TRP A 71 12.27 -10.11 -3.15
CA TRP A 71 13.08 -10.27 -1.95
C TRP A 71 12.26 -9.76 -0.77
N ASN A 72 12.01 -10.66 0.18
CA ASN A 72 11.23 -10.35 1.38
C ASN A 72 12.15 -10.38 2.59
N THR A 73 12.06 -9.34 3.40
CA THR A 73 12.54 -9.32 4.78
C THR A 73 11.38 -8.90 5.67
N PRO A 74 11.41 -9.13 6.99
CA PRO A 74 10.29 -8.79 7.88
C PRO A 74 9.84 -7.32 7.79
N GLN A 75 10.76 -6.41 7.44
CA GLN A 75 10.49 -4.96 7.42
C GLN A 75 10.56 -4.33 6.03
N ARG A 76 10.87 -5.09 4.99
CA ARG A 76 11.06 -4.58 3.63
C ARG A 76 10.72 -5.62 2.58
N ARG A 77 9.88 -5.23 1.62
CA ARG A 77 9.60 -5.98 0.40
C ARG A 77 10.22 -5.27 -0.81
N VAL A 78 10.99 -5.99 -1.61
CA VAL A 78 11.51 -5.52 -2.89
C VAL A 78 10.94 -6.40 -3.99
N VAL A 79 10.22 -5.82 -4.94
CA VAL A 79 9.56 -6.53 -6.04
C VAL A 79 10.15 -6.07 -7.36
N LEU A 80 10.66 -6.99 -8.16
CA LEU A 80 11.03 -6.77 -9.56
C LEU A 80 9.93 -7.34 -10.45
N ARG A 81 9.42 -6.52 -11.37
CA ARG A 81 8.39 -6.87 -12.35
C ARG A 81 8.96 -6.96 -13.76
N ALA A 82 8.21 -7.61 -14.64
CA ALA A 82 8.62 -7.96 -15.99
C ALA A 82 9.10 -6.76 -16.82
N VAL A 83 8.49 -5.59 -16.64
CA VAL A 83 8.85 -4.38 -17.38
C VAL A 83 9.42 -3.35 -16.40
N PRO A 84 10.75 -3.24 -16.22
CA PRO A 84 11.38 -2.42 -15.18
C PRO A 84 11.43 -0.91 -15.55
N VAL A 85 10.29 -0.33 -15.91
CA VAL A 85 10.20 1.06 -16.40
C VAL A 85 9.84 2.10 -15.34
N VAL A 86 9.19 1.68 -14.25
CA VAL A 86 8.72 2.60 -13.20
C VAL A 86 9.18 2.09 -11.84
N MET A 87 9.58 2.98 -10.96
CA MET A 87 9.86 2.64 -9.57
C MET A 87 8.78 3.22 -8.65
N SER A 88 8.44 2.51 -7.57
CA SER A 88 7.56 2.99 -6.51
C SER A 88 8.14 2.62 -5.15
N VAL A 89 8.13 3.56 -4.21
CA VAL A 89 8.74 3.41 -2.89
C VAL A 89 7.70 3.71 -1.80
N GLY A 90 7.55 2.79 -0.86
CA GLY A 90 6.77 2.95 0.36
C GLY A 90 7.66 3.40 1.52
N LEU A 91 7.28 4.49 2.19
CA LEU A 91 8.05 5.11 3.27
C LEU A 91 7.22 5.18 4.56
N THR A 92 7.84 4.85 5.69
CA THR A 92 7.28 5.09 7.03
C THR A 92 8.37 5.60 7.98
N SER A 93 8.02 6.54 8.87
CA SER A 93 8.99 7.02 9.86
C SER A 93 9.01 6.13 11.10
N VAL A 94 10.20 5.67 11.48
CA VAL A 94 10.41 4.84 12.67
C VAL A 94 10.96 5.61 13.87
N ARG A 95 11.27 6.90 13.70
CA ARG A 95 11.83 7.77 14.75
C ARG A 95 11.20 9.14 14.74
N THR A 96 11.11 9.74 15.92
CA THR A 96 10.82 11.17 16.08
C THR A 96 12.06 12.03 15.74
N PRO A 97 11.89 13.31 15.36
CA PRO A 97 10.64 13.94 14.92
C PRO A 97 10.22 13.47 13.53
N VAL A 98 9.00 12.92 13.40
CA VAL A 98 8.50 12.27 12.17
C VAL A 98 8.37 13.26 11.00
N ARG A 99 7.74 14.42 11.26
CA ARG A 99 7.47 15.44 10.26
C ARG A 99 8.74 15.92 9.56
N ARG A 100 9.76 16.27 10.35
CA ARG A 100 11.04 16.76 9.82
C ARG A 100 11.72 15.71 8.94
N ARG A 101 11.72 14.43 9.35
CA ARG A 101 12.36 13.36 8.57
C ARG A 101 11.66 13.15 7.23
N LEU A 102 10.33 13.03 7.22
CA LEU A 102 9.55 12.86 5.99
C LEU A 102 9.64 14.08 5.05
N TRP A 103 9.62 15.29 5.62
CA TRP A 103 9.81 16.53 4.87
C TRP A 103 11.18 16.56 4.20
N LEU A 104 12.26 16.30 4.96
CA LEU A 104 13.62 16.30 4.44
C LEU A 104 13.84 15.20 3.40
N THR A 105 13.24 14.02 3.57
CA THR A 105 13.29 12.95 2.56
C THR A 105 12.65 13.39 1.24
N SER A 106 11.49 14.07 1.30
CA SER A 106 10.85 14.61 0.09
C SER A 106 11.61 15.79 -0.51
N LEU A 107 12.28 16.59 0.32
CA LEU A 107 13.15 17.68 -0.14
C LEU A 107 14.34 17.15 -0.93
N VAL A 108 15.02 16.10 -0.44
CA VAL A 108 16.13 15.46 -1.17
C VAL A 108 15.65 14.95 -2.54
N SER A 109 14.48 14.32 -2.59
CA SER A 109 13.87 13.85 -3.84
C SER A 109 13.65 14.98 -4.86
N VAL A 110 13.01 16.07 -4.42
CA VAL A 110 12.68 17.19 -5.30
C VAL A 110 13.93 17.98 -5.72
N LEU A 111 14.89 18.18 -4.82
CA LEU A 111 16.14 18.88 -5.15
C LEU A 111 16.98 18.08 -6.15
N LEU A 112 17.11 16.77 -5.96
CA LEU A 112 17.87 15.91 -6.87
C LEU A 112 17.24 15.95 -8.29
N THR A 113 15.92 15.76 -8.39
CA THR A 113 15.22 15.84 -9.67
C THR A 113 15.28 17.25 -10.26
N GLY A 114 15.12 18.29 -9.44
CA GLY A 114 15.19 19.69 -9.88
C GLY A 114 16.55 20.06 -10.45
N LEU A 115 17.64 19.65 -9.81
CA LEU A 115 19.00 19.85 -10.31
C LEU A 115 19.23 19.12 -11.64
N ALA A 116 18.74 17.88 -11.77
CA ALA A 116 18.82 17.14 -13.02
C ALA A 116 18.04 17.81 -14.15
N VAL A 117 16.81 18.28 -13.87
CA VAL A 117 15.98 19.02 -14.84
C VAL A 117 16.68 20.33 -15.26
N ALA A 118 17.23 21.07 -14.31
CA ALA A 118 17.98 22.30 -14.60
C ALA A 118 19.22 22.01 -15.47
N ALA A 119 19.96 20.95 -15.17
CA ALA A 119 21.10 20.52 -15.99
C ALA A 119 20.68 20.16 -17.42
N CYS A 120 19.51 19.53 -17.61
CA CYS A 120 18.98 19.22 -18.94
C CYS A 120 18.67 20.50 -19.73
N TRP A 121 18.07 21.51 -19.08
CA TRP A 121 17.83 22.80 -19.71
C TRP A 121 19.12 23.54 -20.09
N VAL A 122 20.16 23.46 -19.25
CA VAL A 122 21.42 24.20 -19.49
C VAL A 122 22.32 23.52 -20.52
N PHE A 123 22.39 22.18 -20.52
CA PHE A 123 23.41 21.46 -21.30
C PHE A 123 22.87 20.64 -22.47
N LEU A 124 21.55 20.38 -22.52
CA LEU A 124 20.97 19.45 -23.50
C LEU A 124 19.87 20.08 -24.37
N ALA A 125 19.28 21.20 -23.95
CA ALA A 125 18.10 21.79 -24.61
C ALA A 125 18.35 22.38 -26.01
N ASP A 126 19.62 22.50 -26.43
CA ASP A 126 19.97 23.03 -27.75
C ASP A 126 19.57 22.09 -28.91
N GLY A 127 19.35 20.79 -28.62
CA GLY A 127 18.88 19.81 -29.60
C GLY A 127 17.44 19.35 -29.36
N PRO A 128 16.71 18.88 -30.39
CA PRO A 128 15.30 18.47 -30.29
C PRO A 128 15.08 17.35 -29.26
N PHE A 129 15.99 16.38 -29.19
CA PHE A 129 15.97 15.33 -28.17
C PHE A 129 16.08 15.90 -26.75
N GLY A 130 17.06 16.77 -26.49
CA GLY A 130 17.28 17.31 -25.15
C GLY A 130 16.22 18.32 -24.73
N LEU A 131 15.63 19.05 -25.68
CA LEU A 131 14.43 19.86 -25.46
C LEU A 131 13.25 18.99 -25.02
N GLY A 132 12.95 17.91 -25.77
CA GLY A 132 11.91 16.95 -25.40
C GLY A 132 12.12 16.37 -24.00
N LEU A 133 13.37 15.98 -23.70
CA LEU A 133 13.78 15.45 -22.41
C LEU A 133 13.55 16.48 -21.28
N ALA A 134 14.02 17.72 -21.45
CA ALA A 134 13.90 18.77 -20.44
C ALA A 134 12.42 19.14 -20.17
N VAL A 135 11.60 19.24 -21.22
CA VAL A 135 10.17 19.54 -21.12
C VAL A 135 9.42 18.43 -20.37
N ALA A 136 9.58 17.17 -20.77
CA ALA A 136 8.91 16.05 -20.12
C ALA A 136 9.36 15.87 -18.66
N ALA A 137 10.66 16.00 -18.38
CA ALA A 137 11.19 15.92 -17.04
C ALA A 137 10.66 17.05 -16.14
N SER A 138 10.54 18.28 -16.68
CA SER A 138 9.92 19.42 -15.99
C SER A 138 8.45 19.14 -15.67
N ALA A 139 7.70 18.59 -16.62
CA ALA A 139 6.30 18.22 -16.42
C ALA A 139 6.12 17.18 -15.30
N VAL A 140 7.00 16.17 -15.25
CA VAL A 140 7.00 15.18 -14.16
C VAL A 140 7.29 15.82 -12.80
N LEU A 141 8.30 16.69 -12.73
CA LEU A 141 8.67 17.39 -11.50
C LEU A 141 7.50 18.26 -11.01
N LEU A 142 6.94 19.10 -11.87
CA LEU A 142 5.80 19.95 -11.54
C LEU A 142 4.59 19.14 -11.10
N HIS A 143 4.27 18.04 -11.79
CA HIS A 143 3.20 17.13 -11.38
C HIS A 143 3.48 16.48 -10.02
N GLY A 144 4.74 16.13 -9.73
CA GLY A 144 5.17 15.61 -8.43
C GLY A 144 5.03 16.63 -7.29
N LEU A 145 5.15 17.92 -7.60
CA LEU A 145 4.97 19.04 -6.66
C LEU A 145 3.50 19.36 -6.36
N VAL A 146 2.54 18.87 -7.16
CA VAL A 146 1.11 19.04 -6.86
C VAL A 146 0.76 18.29 -5.56
N PRO A 147 0.31 18.98 -4.49
CA PRO A 147 0.00 18.35 -3.21
C PRO A 147 -1.18 17.39 -3.32
N ARG A 148 -0.91 16.09 -3.22
CA ARG A 148 -1.92 15.02 -3.28
C ARG A 148 -1.66 13.97 -2.22
N ARG A 149 -2.70 13.59 -1.51
CA ARG A 149 -2.70 12.50 -0.53
C ARG A 149 -3.91 11.62 -0.76
N GLY A 150 -3.67 10.38 -1.16
CA GLY A 150 -4.71 9.36 -1.31
C GLY A 150 -4.46 8.16 -0.38
N ALA A 151 -5.32 7.15 -0.49
CA ALA A 151 -5.13 5.88 0.22
C ALA A 151 -3.98 5.05 -0.36
N GLY A 152 -3.68 5.19 -1.66
CA GLY A 152 -2.62 4.43 -2.33
C GLY A 152 -1.27 5.15 -2.44
N THR A 153 -1.26 6.48 -2.55
CA THR A 153 -0.03 7.26 -2.78
C THR A 153 -0.11 8.64 -2.13
N THR A 154 1.04 9.18 -1.74
CA THR A 154 1.21 10.57 -1.29
C THR A 154 2.29 11.21 -2.14
N SER A 155 2.03 12.38 -2.71
CA SER A 155 3.00 13.06 -3.58
C SER A 155 4.12 13.73 -2.76
N PRO A 156 5.34 13.85 -3.32
CA PRO A 156 6.41 14.66 -2.72
C PRO A 156 5.96 16.10 -2.41
N GLY A 157 5.16 16.69 -3.31
CA GLY A 157 4.57 18.01 -3.10
C GLY A 157 3.68 18.12 -1.87
N TRP A 158 2.96 17.07 -1.50
CA TRP A 158 2.17 17.07 -0.26
C TRP A 158 3.09 17.14 0.95
N PHE A 159 4.16 16.35 0.97
CA PHE A 159 5.13 16.39 2.06
C PHE A 159 5.82 17.76 2.14
N LEU A 160 6.14 18.41 1.01
CA LEU A 160 6.82 19.70 1.04
C LEU A 160 5.92 20.87 1.45
N PHE A 161 4.71 20.94 0.90
CA PHE A 161 3.86 22.13 1.00
C PHE A 161 2.70 21.99 1.99
N ARG A 162 2.31 20.77 2.39
CA ARG A 162 1.21 20.56 3.35
C ARG A 162 1.73 20.11 4.71
N LEU A 163 2.67 19.17 4.77
CA LEU A 163 3.20 18.63 6.04
C LEU A 163 3.69 19.69 7.06
N PRO A 164 4.36 20.79 6.66
CA PRO A 164 4.79 21.82 7.60
C PRO A 164 3.64 22.58 8.26
N PHE A 165 2.46 22.61 7.65
CA PHE A 165 1.30 23.36 8.09
C PHE A 165 0.16 22.48 8.63
N LEU A 166 0.36 21.16 8.71
CA LEU A 166 -0.62 20.27 9.33
C LEU A 166 -0.78 20.59 10.81
N THR A 167 -2.00 20.45 11.29
CA THR A 167 -2.41 20.62 12.69
C THR A 167 -3.46 19.56 13.05
N GLY A 168 -3.77 19.43 14.34
CA GLY A 168 -4.81 18.52 14.85
C GLY A 168 -4.49 17.03 14.67
N ARG A 169 -5.56 16.22 14.57
CA ARG A 169 -5.52 14.74 14.53
C ARG A 169 -4.46 14.18 13.58
N VAL A 170 -4.33 14.74 12.39
CA VAL A 170 -3.40 14.22 11.36
C VAL A 170 -1.94 14.32 11.82
N VAL A 171 -1.58 15.36 12.58
CA VAL A 171 -0.22 15.49 13.15
C VAL A 171 -0.01 14.46 14.23
N GLU A 172 -0.97 14.30 15.13
CA GLU A 172 -0.91 13.32 16.21
C GLU A 172 -0.78 11.89 15.66
N GLU A 173 -1.52 11.54 14.60
CA GLU A 173 -1.37 10.25 13.92
C GLU A 173 0.02 10.05 13.29
N LEU A 174 0.59 11.11 12.70
CA LEU A 174 1.95 11.05 12.17
C LEU A 174 2.97 10.87 13.28
N GLU A 175 2.79 11.54 14.42
CA GLU A 175 3.70 11.45 15.56
C GLU A 175 3.59 10.11 16.30
N ALA A 176 2.42 9.47 16.26
CA ALA A 176 2.18 8.12 16.77
C ALA A 176 2.74 7.00 15.88
N THR A 177 3.09 7.29 14.61
CA THR A 177 3.56 6.29 13.63
C THR A 177 4.72 5.41 14.12
N PRO A 178 5.71 5.88 14.89
CA PRO A 178 6.77 5.02 15.43
C PRO A 178 6.26 3.92 16.36
N MET A 179 5.23 4.17 17.17
CA MET A 179 4.62 3.14 18.02
C MET A 179 3.78 2.16 17.20
N VAL A 180 3.04 2.66 16.21
CA VAL A 180 2.30 1.82 15.24
C VAL A 180 3.25 0.84 14.55
N ASN A 181 4.41 1.31 14.09
CA ASN A 181 5.42 0.45 13.48
C ASN A 181 5.95 -0.61 14.47
N GLN A 182 6.07 -0.30 15.76
CA GLN A 182 6.48 -1.28 16.77
C GLN A 182 5.41 -2.36 16.97
N VAL A 183 4.12 -2.00 16.94
CA VAL A 183 3.02 -2.98 16.94
C VAL A 183 3.12 -3.87 15.71
N SER A 184 3.23 -3.29 14.50
CA SER A 184 3.34 -4.06 13.25
C SER A 184 4.57 -4.96 13.22
N ASP A 185 5.71 -4.51 13.75
CA ASP A 185 6.94 -5.29 13.85
C ASP A 185 6.76 -6.48 14.81
N ALA A 186 6.17 -6.25 15.99
CA ALA A 186 5.89 -7.30 16.97
C ALA A 186 4.89 -8.33 16.42
N LEU A 187 3.81 -7.86 15.76
CA LEU A 187 2.88 -8.74 15.07
C LEU A 187 3.58 -9.54 13.98
N SER A 188 4.42 -8.93 13.15
CA SER A 188 5.14 -9.66 12.08
C SER A 188 6.10 -10.73 12.63
N ALA A 189 6.61 -10.55 13.85
CA ALA A 189 7.45 -11.51 14.56
C ALA A 189 6.66 -12.58 15.34
N GLY A 190 5.32 -12.48 15.41
CA GLY A 190 4.49 -13.37 16.23
C GLY A 190 4.53 -13.07 17.73
N GLU A 191 5.08 -11.93 18.14
CA GLU A 191 5.20 -11.50 19.54
C GLU A 191 3.87 -10.86 20.03
N LEU A 192 2.80 -11.65 20.12
CA LEU A 192 1.44 -11.14 20.37
C LEU A 192 1.30 -10.40 21.70
N ASP A 193 1.91 -10.90 22.78
CA ASP A 193 1.87 -10.25 24.10
C ASP A 193 2.53 -8.87 24.07
N ARG A 194 3.65 -8.76 23.36
CA ARG A 194 4.36 -7.49 23.18
C ARG A 194 3.56 -6.54 22.30
N ALA A 195 2.98 -7.03 21.21
CA ALA A 195 2.16 -6.23 20.32
C ALA A 195 0.95 -5.65 21.08
N GLU A 196 0.28 -6.46 21.89
CA GLU A 196 -0.85 -6.04 22.73
C GLU A 196 -0.45 -5.01 23.78
N ALA A 197 0.67 -5.22 24.48
CA ALA A 197 1.17 -4.24 25.44
C ALA A 197 1.52 -2.88 24.80
N ILE A 198 2.05 -2.87 23.57
CA ILE A 198 2.35 -1.62 22.84
C ILE A 198 1.06 -0.97 22.34
N ALA A 199 0.14 -1.75 21.77
CA ALA A 199 -1.15 -1.25 21.27
C ALA A 199 -2.01 -0.67 22.41
N GLY A 200 -2.04 -1.32 23.58
CA GLY A 200 -2.70 -0.82 24.78
C GLY A 200 -2.15 0.54 25.21
N ARG A 201 -0.81 0.66 25.36
CA ARG A 201 -0.18 1.97 25.68
C ARG A 201 -0.47 3.04 24.63
N LEU A 202 -0.49 2.66 23.35
CA LEU A 202 -0.81 3.57 22.26
C LEU A 202 -2.26 4.06 22.36
N LEU A 203 -3.20 3.16 22.65
CA LEU A 203 -4.61 3.47 22.80
C LEU A 203 -4.89 4.30 24.06
N ASP A 204 -4.22 4.01 25.18
CA ASP A 204 -4.34 4.78 26.42
C ASP A 204 -3.86 6.23 26.23
N ALA A 205 -2.74 6.41 25.51
CA ALA A 205 -2.21 7.73 25.19
C ALA A 205 -3.05 8.49 24.15
N HIS A 206 -3.68 7.75 23.22
CA HIS A 206 -4.34 8.31 22.05
C HIS A 206 -5.67 7.59 21.72
N PRO A 207 -6.69 7.68 22.60
CA PRO A 207 -7.88 6.83 22.52
C PRO A 207 -8.77 7.11 21.31
N THR A 208 -8.61 8.26 20.67
CA THR A 208 -9.42 8.71 19.52
C THR A 208 -8.69 8.65 18.19
N LEU A 209 -7.39 8.33 18.16
CA LEU A 209 -6.62 8.29 16.91
C LEU A 209 -6.93 7.01 16.13
N LEU A 210 -7.14 7.13 14.82
CA LEU A 210 -7.43 5.97 13.98
C LEU A 210 -6.30 4.97 13.96
N VAL A 211 -5.05 5.43 13.98
CA VAL A 211 -3.87 4.56 13.97
C VAL A 211 -3.72 3.78 15.28
N ALA A 212 -4.18 4.33 16.41
CA ALA A 212 -4.18 3.62 17.69
C ALA A 212 -5.25 2.54 17.71
N ILE A 213 -6.48 2.90 17.31
CA ILE A 213 -7.61 1.95 17.20
C ILE A 213 -7.28 0.85 16.18
N GLY A 214 -6.74 1.20 15.01
CA GLY A 214 -6.32 0.23 14.00
C GLY A 214 -5.21 -0.72 14.49
N SER A 215 -4.26 -0.23 15.30
CA SER A 215 -3.26 -1.10 15.94
C SER A 215 -3.90 -2.11 16.90
N GLN A 216 -4.88 -1.67 17.69
CA GLN A 216 -5.64 -2.54 18.59
C GLN A 216 -6.46 -3.57 17.81
N VAL A 217 -7.13 -3.15 16.72
CA VAL A 217 -7.90 -4.03 15.84
C VAL A 217 -7.01 -5.12 15.23
N ALA A 218 -5.80 -4.76 14.77
CA ALA A 218 -4.84 -5.73 14.25
C ALA A 218 -4.42 -6.76 15.31
N VAL A 219 -4.15 -6.32 16.55
CA VAL A 219 -3.85 -7.22 17.68
C VAL A 219 -5.03 -8.15 17.98
N LEU A 220 -6.24 -7.61 18.12
CA LEU A 220 -7.45 -8.40 18.38
C LEU A 220 -7.68 -9.45 17.29
N THR A 221 -7.46 -9.07 16.03
CA THR A 221 -7.55 -9.98 14.88
C THR A 221 -6.53 -11.11 14.99
N MET A 222 -5.25 -10.81 15.29
CA MET A 222 -4.23 -11.85 15.49
C MET A 222 -4.45 -12.70 16.75
N ARG A 223 -5.26 -12.21 17.69
CA ARG A 223 -5.73 -12.95 18.89
C ARG A 223 -7.06 -13.66 18.68
N THR A 224 -7.57 -13.73 17.44
CA THR A 224 -8.87 -14.31 17.06
C THR A 224 -10.10 -13.70 17.78
N ARG A 225 -9.95 -12.49 18.34
CA ARG A 225 -11.04 -11.70 18.97
C ARG A 225 -11.76 -10.85 17.92
N TYR A 226 -12.27 -11.48 16.87
CA TYR A 226 -12.78 -10.79 15.68
C TYR A 226 -14.07 -9.99 15.95
N ALA A 227 -14.96 -10.48 16.82
CA ALA A 227 -16.16 -9.74 17.21
C ALA A 227 -15.81 -8.40 17.91
N GLU A 228 -14.78 -8.41 18.77
CA GLU A 228 -14.31 -7.19 19.43
C GLU A 228 -13.61 -6.23 18.46
N ALA A 229 -12.80 -6.78 17.55
CA ALA A 229 -12.20 -6.02 16.46
C ALA A 229 -13.27 -5.32 15.61
N LEU A 230 -14.29 -6.07 15.18
CA LEU A 230 -15.42 -5.55 14.40
C LEU A 230 -16.19 -4.47 15.18
N HIS A 231 -16.42 -4.65 16.47
CA HIS A 231 -17.07 -3.65 17.32
C HIS A 231 -16.26 -2.35 17.46
N LEU A 232 -14.94 -2.44 17.56
CA LEU A 232 -14.09 -1.24 17.57
C LEU A 232 -14.17 -0.47 16.26
N VAL A 233 -14.14 -1.18 15.12
CA VAL A 233 -14.20 -0.55 13.80
C VAL A 233 -15.59 0.02 13.52
N SER A 234 -16.66 -0.67 13.93
CA SER A 234 -18.03 -0.18 13.73
C SER A 234 -18.31 1.14 14.43
N LYS A 235 -17.71 1.36 15.61
CA LYS A 235 -17.77 2.66 16.31
C LYS A 235 -17.11 3.82 15.57
N LEU A 236 -16.25 3.54 14.59
CA LEU A 236 -15.64 4.57 13.75
C LEU A 236 -16.60 5.05 12.65
N VAL A 237 -17.57 4.23 12.27
CA VAL A 237 -18.58 4.60 11.28
C VAL A 237 -19.55 5.59 11.91
N GLY A 238 -19.61 6.78 11.32
CA GLY A 238 -20.39 7.91 11.85
C GLY A 238 -19.56 8.99 12.54
N ARG A 239 -18.25 8.79 12.71
CA ARG A 239 -17.35 9.88 13.12
C ARG A 239 -17.33 10.98 12.06
N THR A 240 -17.60 12.21 12.50
CA THR A 240 -17.70 13.39 11.63
C THR A 240 -16.35 14.08 11.39
N ASP A 241 -15.30 13.70 12.14
CA ASP A 241 -13.95 14.24 12.02
C ASP A 241 -13.06 13.49 11.01
N LEU A 242 -13.64 12.51 10.29
CA LEU A 242 -12.92 11.69 9.32
C LEU A 242 -13.00 12.27 7.92
N GLU A 243 -11.83 12.45 7.30
CA GLU A 243 -11.75 12.78 5.88
C GLU A 243 -12.17 11.57 5.02
N GLN A 244 -12.54 11.82 3.76
CA GLN A 244 -12.92 10.76 2.80
C GLN A 244 -11.90 9.62 2.74
N ARG A 245 -10.60 9.95 2.74
CA ARG A 245 -9.50 8.98 2.77
C ARG A 245 -9.57 8.07 3.99
N ASP A 246 -9.80 8.65 5.15
CA ASP A 246 -9.79 7.94 6.42
C ASP A 246 -11.00 7.01 6.50
N MET A 247 -12.17 7.49 6.05
CA MET A 247 -13.36 6.66 5.91
C MET A 247 -13.14 5.50 4.93
N ALA A 248 -12.38 5.69 3.85
CA ALA A 248 -12.04 4.61 2.92
C ALA A 248 -11.27 3.47 3.62
N PHE A 249 -10.33 3.80 4.54
CA PHE A 249 -9.63 2.80 5.35
C PHE A 249 -10.55 2.15 6.38
N VAL A 250 -11.40 2.92 7.06
CA VAL A 250 -12.37 2.38 8.04
C VAL A 250 -13.32 1.39 7.37
N MET A 251 -13.80 1.70 6.16
CA MET A 251 -14.70 0.82 5.41
C MET A 251 -13.99 -0.46 4.94
N ALA A 252 -12.73 -0.37 4.51
CA ALA A 252 -11.92 -1.53 4.16
C ALA A 252 -11.68 -2.44 5.38
N GLU A 253 -11.34 -1.85 6.52
CA GLU A 253 -11.13 -2.57 7.78
C GLU A 253 -12.43 -3.20 8.29
N MET A 254 -13.56 -2.50 8.15
CA MET A 254 -14.89 -3.02 8.51
C MET A 254 -15.22 -4.27 7.67
N ALA A 255 -14.99 -4.21 6.36
CA ALA A 255 -15.21 -5.36 5.49
C ALA A 255 -14.34 -6.55 5.92
N SER A 256 -13.05 -6.31 6.17
CA SER A 256 -12.11 -7.36 6.59
C SER A 256 -12.44 -7.94 7.95
N SER A 257 -12.74 -7.11 8.95
CA SER A 257 -13.12 -7.55 10.29
C SER A 257 -14.43 -8.35 10.27
N THR A 258 -15.40 -7.94 9.44
CA THR A 258 -16.66 -8.68 9.26
C THR A 258 -16.41 -10.05 8.63
N ALA A 259 -15.57 -10.13 7.59
CA ALA A 259 -15.21 -11.39 6.95
C ALA A 259 -14.50 -12.34 7.93
N ASN A 260 -13.55 -11.85 8.71
CA ASN A 260 -12.87 -12.63 9.75
C ASN A 260 -13.84 -13.16 10.81
N ALA A 261 -14.76 -12.32 11.29
CA ALA A 261 -15.76 -12.73 12.29
C ALA A 261 -16.71 -13.80 11.74
N MET A 262 -17.14 -13.69 10.47
CA MET A 262 -17.97 -14.70 9.82
C MET A 262 -17.25 -16.03 9.65
N GLU A 263 -16.01 -16.00 9.15
CA GLU A 263 -15.23 -17.22 8.92
C GLU A 263 -14.92 -17.97 10.22
N ALA A 264 -14.73 -17.24 11.32
CA ALA A 264 -14.53 -17.82 12.65
C ALA A 264 -15.83 -18.25 13.35
N GLY A 265 -17.00 -18.09 12.72
CA GLY A 265 -18.29 -18.40 13.32
C GLY A 265 -18.73 -17.47 14.46
N GLN A 266 -18.07 -16.33 14.62
CA GLN A 266 -18.41 -15.31 15.63
C GLN A 266 -19.52 -14.36 15.16
N LEU A 267 -19.83 -14.38 13.86
CA LEU A 267 -20.94 -13.65 13.24
C LEU A 267 -21.61 -14.57 12.20
N PRO A 268 -22.94 -14.74 12.21
CA PRO A 268 -23.61 -15.52 11.16
C PRO A 268 -23.36 -14.92 9.77
N VAL A 269 -23.09 -15.78 8.78
CA VAL A 269 -22.75 -15.37 7.41
C VAL A 269 -23.89 -14.57 6.78
N GLU A 270 -25.13 -15.01 7.02
CA GLU A 270 -26.35 -14.39 6.50
C GLU A 270 -26.54 -12.96 7.02
N VAL A 271 -26.01 -12.66 8.21
CA VAL A 271 -26.06 -11.33 8.82
C VAL A 271 -24.93 -10.45 8.31
N GLY A 272 -23.71 -10.99 8.26
CA GLY A 272 -22.51 -10.20 7.96
C GLY A 272 -22.25 -9.95 6.47
N MET A 273 -22.68 -10.85 5.57
CA MET A 273 -22.25 -10.84 4.16
C MET A 273 -22.62 -9.53 3.44
N GLY A 274 -23.88 -9.10 3.56
CA GLY A 274 -24.34 -7.86 2.94
C GLY A 274 -23.63 -6.62 3.48
N ALA A 275 -23.30 -6.60 4.78
CA ALA A 275 -22.55 -5.50 5.38
C ALA A 275 -21.10 -5.46 4.89
N ALA A 276 -20.42 -6.62 4.85
CA ALA A 276 -19.05 -6.71 4.38
C ALA A 276 -18.89 -6.29 2.91
N ARG A 277 -19.81 -6.72 2.03
CA ARG A 277 -19.84 -6.32 0.61
C ARG A 277 -20.02 -4.81 0.46
N ARG A 278 -21.03 -4.23 1.11
CA ARG A 278 -21.25 -2.77 1.10
C ARG A 278 -20.05 -1.99 1.64
N ALA A 279 -19.40 -2.50 2.69
CA ALA A 279 -18.21 -1.89 3.24
C ALA A 279 -17.04 -1.91 2.26
N SER A 280 -16.79 -3.05 1.59
CA SER A 280 -15.75 -3.16 0.57
C SER A 280 -16.02 -2.25 -0.63
N ASP A 281 -17.25 -2.23 -1.14
CA ASP A 281 -17.64 -1.37 -2.26
C ASP A 281 -17.53 0.12 -1.89
N GLY A 282 -18.00 0.48 -0.68
CA GLY A 282 -17.87 1.82 -0.13
C GLY A 282 -16.41 2.26 0.01
N ALA A 283 -15.52 1.36 0.46
CA ALA A 283 -14.09 1.65 0.53
C ALA A 283 -13.52 2.02 -0.86
N VAL A 284 -13.85 1.22 -1.89
CA VAL A 284 -13.39 1.47 -3.26
C VAL A 284 -13.97 2.78 -3.81
N GLN A 285 -15.25 3.05 -3.59
CA GLN A 285 -15.90 4.30 -3.99
C GLN A 285 -15.26 5.53 -3.33
N LEU A 286 -14.82 5.40 -2.08
CA LEU A 286 -14.11 6.46 -1.34
C LEU A 286 -12.63 6.58 -1.73
N GLY A 287 -12.15 5.79 -2.69
CA GLY A 287 -10.80 5.87 -3.25
C GLY A 287 -9.78 4.90 -2.67
N TYR A 288 -10.21 3.90 -1.89
CA TYR A 288 -9.35 2.80 -1.50
C TYR A 288 -8.98 1.95 -2.73
N PRO A 289 -7.70 1.58 -2.93
CA PRO A 289 -7.32 0.84 -4.12
C PRO A 289 -7.97 -0.55 -4.17
N LYS A 290 -8.73 -0.85 -5.23
CA LYS A 290 -9.43 -2.15 -5.41
C LYS A 290 -8.51 -3.36 -5.23
N TYR A 291 -7.26 -3.28 -5.71
CA TYR A 291 -6.30 -4.37 -5.58
C TYR A 291 -5.88 -4.68 -4.13
N ARG A 292 -6.14 -3.78 -3.18
CA ARG A 292 -5.93 -3.99 -1.74
C ARG A 292 -7.15 -4.62 -1.06
N CYS A 293 -8.33 -4.61 -1.70
CA CYS A 293 -9.52 -5.31 -1.20
C CYS A 293 -9.56 -6.78 -1.60
N THR A 294 -8.69 -7.25 -2.51
CA THR A 294 -8.78 -8.60 -3.09
C THR A 294 -8.68 -9.71 -2.05
N GLY A 295 -7.92 -9.50 -0.96
CA GLY A 295 -7.86 -10.47 0.15
C GLY A 295 -9.21 -10.65 0.83
N THR A 296 -9.84 -9.55 1.25
CA THR A 296 -11.19 -9.56 1.82
C THR A 296 -12.22 -10.11 0.85
N LEU A 297 -12.19 -9.68 -0.42
CA LEU A 297 -13.12 -10.17 -1.44
C LEU A 297 -12.97 -11.68 -1.69
N ALA A 298 -11.74 -12.21 -1.64
CA ALA A 298 -11.50 -13.65 -1.74
C ALA A 298 -12.10 -14.42 -0.55
N GLN A 299 -11.98 -13.86 0.65
CA GLN A 299 -12.55 -14.45 1.87
C GLN A 299 -14.09 -14.44 1.83
N LEU A 300 -14.70 -13.37 1.29
CA LEU A 300 -16.14 -13.32 1.05
C LEU A 300 -16.60 -14.34 0.02
N ALA A 301 -15.88 -14.50 -1.10
CA ALA A 301 -16.17 -15.53 -2.09
C ALA A 301 -16.08 -16.95 -1.51
N LEU A 302 -15.08 -17.21 -0.65
CA LEU A 302 -14.96 -18.48 0.07
C LEU A 302 -16.17 -18.75 0.98
N LEU A 303 -16.64 -17.74 1.72
CA LEU A 303 -17.82 -17.85 2.59
C LEU A 303 -19.11 -18.10 1.80
N GLU A 304 -19.19 -17.64 0.57
CA GLU A 304 -20.29 -17.92 -0.37
C GLU A 304 -20.14 -19.25 -1.11
N ARG A 305 -19.07 -20.00 -0.82
CA ARG A 305 -18.72 -21.29 -1.44
C ARG A 305 -18.36 -21.18 -2.92
N ASP A 306 -17.95 -20.01 -3.40
CA ASP A 306 -17.35 -19.83 -4.72
C ASP A 306 -15.83 -20.03 -4.63
N THR A 307 -15.41 -21.29 -4.68
CA THR A 307 -14.00 -21.68 -4.49
C THR A 307 -13.09 -21.17 -5.61
N ASP A 308 -13.58 -21.13 -6.85
CA ASP A 308 -12.79 -20.71 -8.01
C ASP A 308 -12.50 -19.21 -7.93
N LEU A 309 -13.51 -18.40 -7.65
CA LEU A 309 -13.35 -16.96 -7.45
C LEU A 309 -12.48 -16.66 -6.22
N ALA A 310 -12.64 -17.41 -5.14
CA ALA A 310 -11.80 -17.29 -3.95
C ALA A 310 -10.31 -17.54 -4.26
N ILE A 311 -10.00 -18.60 -5.02
CA ILE A 311 -8.63 -18.91 -5.44
C ILE A 311 -8.08 -17.81 -6.36
N GLU A 312 -8.87 -17.33 -7.31
CA GLU A 312 -8.44 -16.27 -8.24
C GLU A 312 -8.08 -14.98 -7.47
N LEU A 313 -9.01 -14.50 -6.64
CA LEU A 313 -8.85 -13.25 -5.88
C LEU A 313 -7.76 -13.36 -4.81
N ALA A 314 -7.66 -14.49 -4.11
CA ALA A 314 -6.60 -14.71 -3.14
C ALA A 314 -5.23 -14.86 -3.84
N GLY A 315 -5.19 -15.44 -5.03
CA GLY A 315 -4.00 -15.45 -5.89
C GLY A 315 -3.56 -14.03 -6.29
N GLN A 316 -4.51 -13.14 -6.61
CA GLN A 316 -4.23 -11.73 -6.84
C GLN A 316 -3.70 -11.06 -5.55
N ALA A 317 -4.34 -11.28 -4.40
CA ALA A 317 -3.93 -10.75 -3.10
C ALA A 317 -2.52 -11.20 -2.71
N LYS A 318 -2.18 -12.48 -2.91
CA LYS A 318 -0.82 -13.02 -2.71
C LYS A 318 0.22 -12.24 -3.50
N ARG A 319 -0.05 -11.93 -4.77
CA ARG A 319 0.87 -11.18 -5.65
C ARG A 319 1.00 -9.72 -5.23
N THR A 320 -0.10 -9.09 -4.80
CA THR A 320 -0.13 -7.66 -4.49
C THR A 320 0.22 -7.33 -3.04
N SER A 321 0.11 -8.27 -2.09
CA SER A 321 0.25 -8.02 -0.65
C SER A 321 1.65 -7.55 -0.23
N GLU A 322 1.73 -6.41 0.44
CA GLU A 322 2.99 -5.73 0.82
C GLU A 322 3.66 -6.35 2.06
N SER A 323 2.99 -7.25 2.79
CA SER A 323 3.48 -7.87 4.03
C SER A 323 3.47 -9.40 3.98
N ALA A 324 4.35 -10.03 4.78
CA ALA A 324 4.38 -11.48 4.94
C ALA A 324 3.06 -12.01 5.53
N LEU A 325 2.50 -11.32 6.52
CA LEU A 325 1.20 -11.67 7.12
C LEU A 325 0.06 -11.63 6.11
N GLY A 326 -0.07 -10.55 5.33
CA GLY A 326 -1.14 -10.47 4.32
C GLY A 326 -0.98 -11.50 3.21
N ARG A 327 0.25 -11.94 2.92
CA ARG A 327 0.49 -13.05 1.97
C ARG A 327 0.13 -14.41 2.57
N ALA A 328 0.53 -14.66 3.81
CA ALA A 328 0.17 -15.88 4.53
C ALA A 328 -1.35 -16.00 4.67
N ASP A 329 -2.03 -14.89 4.94
CA ASP A 329 -3.49 -14.79 4.97
C ASP A 329 -4.13 -15.15 3.62
N ALA A 330 -3.62 -14.61 2.52
CA ALA A 330 -4.08 -14.96 1.18
C ALA A 330 -3.83 -16.45 0.86
N LEU A 331 -2.68 -17.00 1.23
CA LEU A 331 -2.36 -18.42 1.07
C LEU A 331 -3.30 -19.31 1.91
N ALA A 332 -3.64 -18.90 3.13
CA ALA A 332 -4.62 -19.60 3.95
C ALA A 332 -6.00 -19.62 3.28
N THR A 333 -6.44 -18.49 2.68
CA THR A 333 -7.68 -18.45 1.89
C THR A 333 -7.62 -19.39 0.68
N ILE A 334 -6.50 -19.42 -0.07
CA ILE A 334 -6.32 -20.37 -1.20
C ILE A 334 -6.41 -21.81 -0.71
N ALA A 335 -5.71 -22.16 0.37
CA ALA A 335 -5.72 -23.51 0.92
C ALA A 335 -7.11 -23.94 1.37
N ARG A 336 -7.85 -23.07 2.08
CA ARG A 336 -9.24 -23.33 2.50
C ARG A 336 -10.17 -23.52 1.30
N ALA A 337 -10.01 -22.73 0.24
CA ALA A 337 -10.78 -22.89 -0.99
C ALA A 337 -10.45 -24.22 -1.72
N GLN A 338 -9.17 -24.60 -1.77
CA GLN A 338 -8.74 -25.89 -2.32
C GLN A 338 -9.30 -27.07 -1.53
N MET A 339 -9.29 -27.00 -0.19
CA MET A 339 -9.92 -28.01 0.67
C MET A 339 -11.43 -28.10 0.42
N ALA A 340 -12.12 -26.98 0.30
CA ALA A 340 -13.55 -26.94 -0.01
C ALA A 340 -13.87 -27.52 -1.40
N ALA A 341 -12.95 -27.40 -2.35
CA ALA A 341 -13.02 -28.02 -3.67
C ALA A 341 -12.58 -29.50 -3.70
N GLY A 342 -12.11 -30.05 -2.58
CA GLY A 342 -11.65 -31.44 -2.46
C GLY A 342 -10.19 -31.69 -2.87
N ASP A 343 -9.42 -30.65 -3.23
CA ASP A 343 -8.00 -30.76 -3.59
C ASP A 343 -7.09 -30.53 -2.37
N ASN A 344 -7.13 -31.49 -1.44
CA ASN A 344 -6.29 -31.46 -0.23
C ASN A 344 -4.79 -31.51 -0.54
N ALA A 345 -4.39 -32.11 -1.67
CA ALA A 345 -2.99 -32.17 -2.07
C ALA A 345 -2.46 -30.78 -2.46
N ALA A 346 -3.23 -29.99 -3.21
CA ALA A 346 -2.89 -28.60 -3.48
C ALA A 346 -2.92 -27.75 -2.21
N ALA A 347 -3.90 -27.96 -1.33
CA ALA A 347 -3.97 -27.27 -0.05
C ALA A 347 -2.70 -27.47 0.80
N ARG A 348 -2.19 -28.72 0.89
CA ARG A 348 -0.94 -29.03 1.62
C ARG A 348 0.25 -28.25 1.03
N ARG A 349 0.40 -28.23 -0.29
CA ARG A 349 1.48 -27.47 -0.96
C ARG A 349 1.38 -25.97 -0.69
N THR A 350 0.17 -25.41 -0.75
CA THR A 350 -0.08 -23.99 -0.47
C THR A 350 0.26 -23.64 0.98
N LEU A 351 -0.12 -24.50 1.94
CA LEU A 351 0.15 -24.27 3.36
C LEU A 351 1.63 -24.39 3.73
N THR A 352 2.43 -25.16 3.01
CA THR A 352 3.89 -25.15 3.20
C THR A 352 4.43 -23.73 3.00
N GLU A 353 4.06 -23.05 1.92
CA GLU A 353 4.47 -21.65 1.67
C GLU A 353 3.90 -20.71 2.75
N ALA A 354 2.65 -20.91 3.19
CA ALA A 354 2.05 -20.10 4.24
C ALA A 354 2.80 -20.23 5.59
N ASN A 355 3.20 -21.45 5.93
CA ASN A 355 3.92 -21.77 7.17
C ASN A 355 5.32 -21.15 7.20
N GLU A 356 6.04 -21.15 6.07
CA GLU A 356 7.33 -20.48 5.95
C GLU A 356 7.24 -18.97 6.18
N LEU A 357 6.11 -18.35 5.82
CA LEU A 357 5.90 -16.92 5.99
C LEU A 357 5.41 -16.55 7.40
N ALA A 358 4.41 -17.27 7.91
CA ALA A 358 3.78 -16.98 9.20
C ALA A 358 2.98 -18.18 9.75
N GLY A 359 3.62 -19.33 9.97
CA GLY A 359 2.94 -20.53 10.48
C GLY A 359 2.26 -20.37 11.85
N TRP A 360 2.69 -19.40 12.65
CA TRP A 360 2.06 -19.05 13.93
C TRP A 360 0.73 -18.31 13.76
N MET A 361 0.47 -17.72 12.59
CA MET A 361 -0.72 -16.91 12.34
C MET A 361 -1.99 -17.78 12.48
N PRO A 362 -3.03 -17.35 13.22
CA PRO A 362 -4.15 -18.22 13.56
C PRO A 362 -4.83 -18.88 12.36
N ARG A 363 -5.10 -18.12 11.28
CA ARG A 363 -5.73 -18.69 10.07
C ARG A 363 -4.85 -19.73 9.40
N VAL A 364 -3.52 -19.57 9.40
CA VAL A 364 -2.59 -20.57 8.84
C VAL A 364 -2.58 -21.81 9.73
N ALA A 365 -2.33 -21.64 11.03
CA ALA A 365 -2.27 -22.73 12.00
C ALA A 365 -3.55 -23.57 12.05
N GLU A 366 -4.72 -22.92 12.09
CA GLU A 366 -6.02 -23.58 12.10
C GLU A 366 -6.26 -24.36 10.79
N THR A 367 -5.88 -23.80 9.64
CA THR A 367 -6.04 -24.50 8.36
C THR A 367 -5.13 -25.72 8.27
N SER A 368 -3.87 -25.59 8.73
CA SER A 368 -2.94 -26.71 8.82
C SER A 368 -3.48 -27.82 9.74
N ALA A 369 -3.95 -27.46 10.94
CA ALA A 369 -4.51 -28.43 11.87
C ALA A 369 -5.72 -29.19 11.30
N ARG A 370 -6.61 -28.50 10.58
CA ARG A 370 -7.77 -29.13 9.92
C ARG A 370 -7.35 -30.10 8.80
N LEU A 371 -6.29 -29.78 8.07
CA LEU A 371 -5.81 -30.59 6.96
C LEU A 371 -5.03 -31.84 7.42
N ASP A 372 -4.44 -31.81 8.62
CA ASP A 372 -3.72 -32.98 9.16
C ASP A 372 -4.62 -34.04 9.78
N ILE A 373 -5.88 -33.71 10.07
CA ILE A 373 -6.90 -34.63 10.58
C ILE A 373 -7.52 -35.49 9.45
N HIS A 374 -7.32 -35.11 8.18
CA HIS A 374 -7.90 -35.71 6.98
C HIS A 374 -6.84 -36.19 5.98
#